data_AF-A0A7G8WBK2-F1
#
_entry.id   AF-A0A7G8WBK2-F1
#
_cell.length_a   1.000
_cell.length_b   1.000
_cell.length_c   1.000
_cell.angle_alpha   90.00
_cell.angle_beta   90.00
_cell.angle_gamma   90.00
#
_symmetry.space_group_name_H-M   'P 1'
#
loop_
_entity.id
_entity.type
_entity.pdbx_description
1 polymer ?
#
loop_
_entity_poly.entity_id
_entity_poly.type
_entity_poly.pdbx_seq_one_letter_code
_entity_poly.pdbx_strand_id
1 'polypeptide(L)'
;MKIMIKHRYIIFFVLFFIGAMFYTCKTSKLDITFSETIFVYFKKDNSHQYIHKKTEDSDYFIARYQYILHDINKYPQLNESIILSNRKYKDFDNKIQDNPTHRIVLNKRFLKNNKDIILTLKNMKIMGFDKTFDILKKAKHIYLIDESDIYDDKLVIKEVFLSYIGNE
;
A
#
# COMPACT_ATOMS: atom_id res chain seq x y z
N MET A 1 -1.08 50.62 -36.80
CA MET A 1 -1.35 50.56 -35.35
C MET A 1 -2.25 49.40 -34.87
N LYS A 2 -2.92 48.62 -35.75
CA LYS A 2 -3.75 47.45 -35.34
C LYS A 2 -2.97 46.15 -35.07
N ILE A 3 -1.74 46.02 -35.57
CA ILE A 3 -0.95 44.77 -35.48
C ILE A 3 -0.32 44.59 -34.09
N MET A 4 0.09 45.68 -33.43
CA MET A 4 0.67 45.63 -32.08
C MET A 4 -0.32 45.20 -30.99
N ILE A 5 -1.61 45.45 -31.20
CA ILE A 5 -2.66 45.09 -30.24
C ILE A 5 -2.85 43.56 -30.19
N LYS A 6 -2.76 42.86 -31.33
CA LYS A 6 -2.92 41.40 -31.39
C LYS A 6 -1.84 40.64 -30.63
N HIS A 7 -0.60 41.14 -30.62
CA HIS A 7 0.54 40.48 -29.97
C HIS A 7 0.47 40.56 -28.44
N ARG A 8 -0.15 41.60 -27.88
CA ARG A 8 -0.32 41.78 -26.43
C ARG A 8 -1.25 40.72 -25.82
N TYR A 9 -2.31 40.34 -26.52
CA TYR A 9 -3.23 39.30 -26.05
C TYR A 9 -2.61 37.89 -26.12
N ILE A 10 -1.74 37.63 -27.10
CA ILE A 10 -1.03 36.36 -27.23
C ILE A 10 -0.09 36.14 -26.04
N ILE A 11 0.68 37.18 -25.66
CA ILE A 11 1.59 37.11 -24.50
C ILE A 11 0.80 36.85 -23.20
N PHE A 12 -0.34 37.52 -23.03
CA PHE A 12 -1.20 37.32 -21.86
C PHE A 12 -1.78 35.90 -21.81
N PHE A 13 -2.18 35.35 -22.97
CA PHE A 13 -2.72 34.00 -23.07
C PHE A 13 -1.67 32.92 -22.76
N VAL A 14 -0.42 33.11 -23.21
CA VAL A 14 0.69 32.19 -22.91
C VAL A 14 1.05 32.22 -21.42
N LEU A 15 1.10 33.40 -20.80
CA LEU A 15 1.38 33.53 -19.36
C LEU A 15 0.27 32.92 -18.49
N PHE A 16 -1.00 33.06 -18.91
CA PHE A 16 -2.14 32.44 -18.23
C PHE A 16 -2.04 30.91 -18.26
N PHE A 17 -1.67 30.31 -19.39
CA PHE A 17 -1.48 28.86 -19.53
C PHE A 17 -0.30 28.32 -18.71
N ILE A 18 0.82 29.04 -18.69
CA ILE A 18 1.99 28.66 -17.88
C ILE A 18 1.63 28.75 -16.40
N GLY A 19 0.95 29.81 -15.97
CA GLY A 19 0.45 29.94 -14.59
C GLY A 19 -0.50 28.80 -14.20
N ALA A 20 -1.46 28.47 -15.06
CA ALA A 20 -2.41 27.36 -14.83
C ALA A 20 -1.71 26.00 -14.69
N MET A 21 -0.64 25.74 -15.46
CA MET A 21 0.18 24.52 -15.34
C MET A 21 0.86 24.41 -13.97
N PHE A 22 1.34 25.52 -13.39
CA PHE A 22 1.92 25.52 -12.04
C PHE A 22 0.87 25.28 -10.93
N TYR A 23 -0.37 25.75 -11.10
CA TYR A 23 -1.45 25.49 -10.14
C TYR A 23 -1.96 24.04 -10.14
N THR A 24 -1.71 23.27 -11.20
CA THR A 24 -2.02 21.83 -11.23
C THR A 24 -0.98 20.96 -10.53
N CYS A 25 0.17 21.49 -10.12
CA CYS A 25 1.09 20.81 -9.19
C CYS A 25 0.61 21.01 -7.74
N LYS A 26 -0.67 20.76 -7.49
CA LYS A 26 -1.16 20.61 -6.14
C LYS A 26 -0.66 19.23 -5.69
N THR A 27 0.41 19.21 -4.91
CA THR A 27 0.74 18.08 -4.07
C THR A 27 -0.52 17.77 -3.28
N SER A 28 -1.24 16.73 -3.67
CA SER A 28 -2.36 16.20 -2.92
C SER A 28 -1.77 15.82 -1.57
N LYS A 29 -1.93 16.70 -0.59
CA LYS A 29 -1.71 16.42 0.81
C LYS A 29 -2.60 15.22 1.07
N LEU A 30 -1.96 14.06 1.23
CA LEU A 30 -2.60 12.78 1.40
C LEU A 30 -3.29 12.82 2.76
N ASP A 31 -4.48 13.41 2.81
CA ASP A 31 -5.33 13.41 4.00
C ASP A 31 -6.00 12.05 4.05
N ILE A 32 -5.17 11.10 4.44
CA ILE A 32 -5.52 9.71 4.67
C ILE A 32 -6.60 9.70 5.76
N THR A 33 -7.85 9.60 5.33
CA THR A 33 -8.96 9.12 6.16
C THR A 33 -9.02 7.59 6.04
N PHE A 34 -7.91 6.90 6.34
CA PHE A 34 -7.89 5.45 6.56
C PHE A 34 -8.47 5.18 7.95
N SER A 35 -9.78 4.97 8.07
CA SER A 35 -10.33 4.47 9.34
C SER A 35 -10.78 3.01 9.27
N GLU A 36 -11.01 2.45 8.09
CA GLU A 36 -11.55 1.07 8.00
C GLU A 36 -10.74 0.12 7.12
N THR A 37 -10.36 0.51 5.90
CA THR A 37 -9.71 -0.42 4.96
C THR A 37 -8.41 0.16 4.42
N ILE A 38 -7.33 -0.62 4.46
CA ILE A 38 -6.02 -0.24 3.92
C ILE A 38 -5.57 -1.24 2.87
N PHE A 39 -5.13 -0.75 1.72
CA PHE A 39 -4.47 -1.56 0.69
C PHE A 39 -2.97 -1.37 0.80
N VAL A 40 -2.21 -2.46 0.90
CA VAL A 40 -0.75 -2.45 0.95
C VAL A 40 -0.21 -3.09 -0.33
N TYR A 41 0.70 -2.40 -1.02
CA TYR A 41 1.29 -2.88 -2.27
C TYR A 41 2.73 -3.36 -2.06
N PHE A 42 2.99 -4.61 -2.42
CA PHE A 42 4.31 -5.24 -2.36
C PHE A 42 4.84 -5.49 -3.76
N LYS A 43 5.97 -4.83 -4.08
CA LYS A 43 6.71 -5.04 -5.32
C LYS A 43 7.66 -6.24 -5.16
N LYS A 44 7.76 -7.09 -6.19
CA LYS A 44 8.56 -8.33 -6.20
C LYS A 44 10.05 -8.10 -5.91
N ASP A 45 10.61 -6.96 -6.35
CA ASP A 45 12.04 -6.63 -6.20
C ASP A 45 12.42 -6.08 -4.82
N ASN A 46 11.44 -5.86 -3.93
CA ASN A 46 11.74 -5.39 -2.59
C ASN A 46 12.22 -6.58 -1.76
N SER A 47 13.51 -6.60 -1.44
CA SER A 47 14.28 -7.61 -0.68
C SER A 47 13.81 -7.92 0.76
N HIS A 48 12.52 -7.75 1.06
CA HIS A 48 11.93 -7.93 2.38
C HIS A 48 11.24 -9.30 2.38
N GLN A 49 11.71 -10.16 3.27
CA GLN A 49 11.66 -11.61 3.17
C GLN A 49 10.22 -12.15 2.98
N TYR A 50 9.94 -12.59 1.75
CA TYR A 50 8.84 -13.51 1.47
C TYR A 50 9.18 -14.85 2.14
N ILE A 51 8.61 -15.11 3.31
CA ILE A 51 8.78 -16.41 3.97
C ILE A 51 7.56 -17.25 3.64
N HIS A 52 7.70 -18.05 2.58
CA HIS A 52 6.74 -19.10 2.31
C HIS A 52 6.97 -20.27 3.26
N LYS A 53 6.36 -20.22 4.45
CA LYS A 53 6.36 -21.36 5.36
C LYS A 53 5.07 -22.14 5.18
N LYS A 54 5.07 -23.10 4.26
CA LYS A 54 4.06 -24.14 4.22
C LYS A 54 4.36 -25.10 5.37
N THR A 55 3.66 -24.97 6.50
CA THR A 55 3.71 -25.99 7.55
C THR A 55 3.03 -27.25 7.03
N GLU A 56 3.75 -28.37 7.04
CA GLU A 56 3.27 -29.68 6.54
C GLU A 56 2.11 -30.26 7.36
N ASP A 57 1.86 -29.75 8.57
CA ASP A 57 1.07 -30.46 9.57
C ASP A 57 -0.31 -29.86 9.88
N SER A 58 -0.96 -29.20 8.92
CA SER A 58 -2.40 -28.86 9.06
C SER A 58 -2.92 -28.12 7.84
N ASP A 59 -4.24 -28.12 7.65
CA ASP A 59 -4.99 -27.34 6.65
C ASP A 59 -4.76 -25.80 6.66
N TYR A 60 -3.75 -25.31 7.38
CA TYR A 60 -3.36 -23.91 7.47
C TYR A 60 -2.26 -23.60 6.45
N PHE A 61 -2.68 -23.10 5.29
CA PHE A 61 -1.78 -22.34 4.44
C PHE A 61 -1.60 -20.94 5.04
N ILE A 62 -0.41 -20.65 5.58
CA ILE A 62 -0.01 -19.32 6.06
C ILE A 62 1.07 -18.80 5.11
N ALA A 63 0.72 -17.87 4.23
CA ALA A 63 1.71 -17.08 3.52
C ALA A 63 2.07 -15.87 4.40
N ARG A 64 3.32 -15.83 4.88
CA ARG A 64 3.82 -14.75 5.73
C ARG A 64 4.57 -13.73 4.88
N TYR A 65 4.05 -12.50 4.86
CA TYR A 65 4.73 -11.35 4.31
C TYR A 65 5.40 -10.61 5.46
N GLN A 66 6.71 -10.85 5.63
CA GLN A 66 7.47 -10.14 6.65
C GLN A 66 8.01 -8.85 6.05
N TYR A 67 7.64 -7.75 6.68
CA TYR A 67 8.14 -6.44 6.33
C TYR A 67 8.99 -5.90 7.48
N ILE A 68 10.30 -5.94 7.27
CA ILE A 68 11.29 -5.41 8.22
C ILE A 68 11.55 -3.97 7.81
N LEU A 69 10.94 -3.04 8.53
CA LEU A 69 11.27 -1.63 8.47
C LEU A 69 12.46 -1.41 9.38
N HIS A 70 13.67 -1.38 8.80
CA HIS A 70 14.81 -0.82 9.52
C HIS A 70 14.59 0.69 9.63
N ASP A 71 14.31 1.17 10.84
CA ASP A 71 14.44 2.59 11.10
C ASP A 71 15.93 2.95 11.04
N ILE A 72 16.33 3.62 9.96
CA ILE A 72 17.72 4.01 9.72
C ILE A 72 18.20 4.98 10.81
N ASN A 73 17.27 5.65 11.50
CA ASN A 73 17.56 6.70 12.48
C ASN A 73 17.39 6.26 13.94
N LYS A 74 16.85 5.06 14.20
CA LYS A 74 16.51 4.60 15.55
C LYS A 74 17.04 3.17 15.72
N TYR A 75 18.29 3.09 16.17
CA TYR A 75 18.95 1.89 16.71
C TYR A 75 18.91 0.62 15.84
N PRO A 76 20.01 0.25 15.15
CA PRO A 76 20.10 -0.99 14.36
C PRO A 76 19.99 -2.30 15.17
N GLN A 77 19.73 -2.22 16.49
CA GLN A 77 19.67 -3.36 17.41
C GLN A 77 18.23 -3.78 17.78
N LEU A 78 17.22 -2.98 17.44
CA LEU A 78 15.81 -3.34 17.64
C LEU A 78 15.28 -3.98 16.35
N ASN A 79 15.17 -5.32 16.37
CA ASN A 79 14.59 -6.10 15.28
C ASN A 79 13.06 -5.97 15.26
N GLU A 80 12.55 -4.75 15.15
CA GLU A 80 11.12 -4.51 15.00
C GLU A 80 10.68 -4.83 13.58
N SER A 81 9.65 -5.66 13.45
CA SER A 81 9.10 -6.00 12.15
C SER A 81 7.57 -6.00 12.15
N ILE A 82 7.04 -5.47 11.06
CA ILE A 82 5.62 -5.53 10.74
C ILE A 82 5.41 -6.79 9.92
N ILE A 83 4.59 -7.69 10.40
CA ILE A 83 4.27 -8.92 9.68
C ILE A 83 2.82 -8.88 9.23
N LEU A 84 2.62 -8.98 7.92
CA LEU A 84 1.32 -9.17 7.30
C LEU A 84 1.18 -10.64 6.92
N SER A 85 0.26 -11.35 7.54
CA SER A 85 0.06 -12.77 7.28
C SER A 85 -1.22 -13.00 6.48
N ASN A 86 -1.12 -13.69 5.34
CA ASN A 86 -2.27 -14.24 4.63
C ASN A 86 -2.49 -15.67 5.12
N ARG A 87 -3.69 -15.96 5.61
CA ARG A 87 -4.12 -17.29 6.07
C ARG A 87 -5.48 -17.61 5.47
N LYS A 88 -5.75 -18.89 5.18
CA LYS A 88 -7.03 -19.32 4.59
C LYS A 88 -8.24 -19.00 5.49
N TYR A 89 -8.10 -19.17 6.81
CA TYR A 89 -9.11 -18.84 7.81
C TYR A 89 -8.52 -17.88 8.83
N LYS A 90 -9.34 -16.97 9.37
CA LYS A 90 -8.91 -16.00 10.39
C LYS A 90 -8.53 -16.71 11.71
N ASP A 91 -9.28 -17.70 12.12
CA ASP A 91 -9.08 -18.39 13.39
C ASP A 91 -9.70 -19.78 13.30
N PHE A 92 -9.66 -20.51 14.41
CA PHE A 92 -10.25 -21.84 14.51
C PHE A 92 -11.77 -21.80 14.33
N ASP A 93 -12.44 -20.77 14.85
CA ASP A 93 -13.89 -20.62 14.73
C ASP A 93 -14.31 -20.44 13.27
N ASN A 94 -13.64 -19.55 12.53
CA ASN A 94 -13.83 -19.39 11.10
C ASN A 94 -13.57 -20.69 10.33
N LYS A 95 -12.61 -21.52 10.76
CA LYS A 95 -12.36 -22.83 10.14
C LYS A 95 -13.52 -23.80 10.39
N ILE A 96 -14.00 -23.89 11.62
CA ILE A 96 -15.12 -24.77 12.00
C ILE A 96 -16.38 -24.39 11.20
N GLN A 97 -16.58 -23.10 10.94
CA GLN A 97 -17.71 -22.57 10.18
C GLN A 97 -17.49 -22.55 8.65
N ASP A 98 -16.33 -23.04 8.17
CA ASP A 98 -15.88 -22.91 6.77
C ASP A 98 -16.05 -21.49 6.19
N ASN A 99 -15.64 -20.49 6.95
CA ASN A 99 -15.69 -19.07 6.60
C ASN A 99 -14.28 -18.55 6.24
N PRO A 100 -13.83 -18.72 4.98
CA PRO A 100 -12.49 -18.35 4.55
C PRO A 100 -12.30 -16.83 4.52
N THR A 101 -11.03 -16.41 4.58
CA THR A 101 -10.63 -15.00 4.47
C THR A 101 -10.90 -14.45 3.08
N HIS A 102 -11.12 -13.14 3.02
CA HIS A 102 -11.54 -12.52 1.77
C HIS A 102 -10.41 -12.50 0.73
N ARG A 103 -10.78 -12.89 -0.50
CA ARG A 103 -9.96 -12.77 -1.71
C ARG A 103 -10.77 -12.12 -2.80
N ILE A 104 -10.23 -11.06 -3.39
CA ILE A 104 -10.93 -10.26 -4.40
C ILE A 104 -10.08 -10.27 -5.66
N VAL A 105 -10.68 -10.63 -6.80
CA VAL A 105 -10.04 -10.52 -8.10
C VAL A 105 -10.55 -9.25 -8.77
N LEU A 106 -9.63 -8.32 -9.05
CA LEU A 106 -9.95 -7.05 -9.70
C LEU A 106 -9.15 -6.87 -10.98
N ASN A 107 -9.59 -5.93 -11.82
CA ASN A 107 -8.81 -5.52 -12.97
C ASN A 107 -7.58 -4.68 -12.53
N LYS A 108 -6.45 -4.86 -13.19
CA LYS A 108 -5.18 -4.15 -12.92
C LYS A 108 -5.31 -2.62 -12.95
N ARG A 109 -6.29 -2.08 -13.68
CA ARG A 109 -6.63 -0.64 -13.67
C ARG A 109 -6.94 -0.11 -12.27
N PHE A 110 -7.36 -0.97 -11.33
CA PHE A 110 -7.54 -0.60 -9.92
C PHE A 110 -6.30 0.10 -9.34
N LEU A 111 -5.09 -0.41 -9.63
CA LEU A 111 -3.84 0.19 -9.16
C LEU A 111 -3.62 1.61 -9.70
N LYS A 112 -4.05 1.86 -10.94
CA LYS A 112 -3.90 3.17 -11.58
C LYS A 112 -4.90 4.18 -11.01
N ASN A 113 -6.11 3.71 -10.72
CA ASN A 113 -7.23 4.56 -10.32
C ASN A 113 -7.24 4.88 -8.82
N ASN A 114 -6.52 4.11 -7.99
CA ASN A 114 -6.60 4.17 -6.53
C ASN A 114 -5.21 4.33 -5.87
N LYS A 115 -4.26 5.00 -6.53
CA LYS A 115 -2.86 5.11 -6.05
C LYS A 115 -2.74 5.78 -4.69
N ASP A 116 -3.66 6.68 -4.42
CA ASP A 116 -3.81 7.54 -3.26
C ASP A 116 -4.25 6.78 -2.01
N ILE A 117 -4.97 5.67 -2.16
CA ILE A 117 -5.38 4.80 -1.04
C ILE A 117 -4.51 3.54 -0.88
N ILE A 118 -3.45 3.42 -1.69
CA ILE A 118 -2.53 2.28 -1.66
C ILE A 118 -1.25 2.68 -0.92
N LEU A 119 -1.03 2.01 0.21
CA LEU A 119 0.19 2.13 0.99
C LEU A 119 1.32 1.33 0.32
N THR A 120 2.29 2.05 -0.25
CA THR A 120 3.48 1.45 -0.88
C THR A 120 4.66 1.40 0.09
N LEU A 121 5.66 0.58 -0.23
CA LEU A 121 6.96 0.58 0.47
C LEU A 121 7.56 1.98 0.59
N LYS A 122 7.51 2.77 -0.48
CA LYS A 122 8.04 4.13 -0.50
C LYS A 122 7.32 5.01 0.53
N ASN A 123 5.99 4.91 0.59
CA ASN A 123 5.16 5.67 1.53
C ASN A 123 5.51 5.28 2.98
N MET A 124 5.61 3.98 3.27
CA MET A 124 5.96 3.48 4.60
C MET A 124 7.36 3.94 5.05
N LYS A 125 8.36 3.89 4.16
CA LYS A 125 9.71 4.41 4.44
C LYS A 125 9.73 5.90 4.75
N ILE A 126 8.92 6.71 4.05
CA ILE A 126 8.83 8.16 4.29
C ILE A 126 8.14 8.45 5.63
N MET A 127 7.13 7.66 6.01
CA MET A 127 6.39 7.85 7.25
C MET A 127 7.13 7.34 8.49
N GLY A 128 8.02 6.36 8.33
CA GLY A 128 8.70 5.68 9.42
C GLY A 128 7.89 4.51 10.00
N PHE A 129 8.53 3.75 10.89
CA PHE A 129 7.95 2.55 11.51
C PHE A 129 6.72 2.88 12.34
N ASP A 130 6.88 3.73 13.36
CA ASP A 130 5.84 4.07 14.35
C ASP A 130 4.53 4.48 13.67
N LYS A 131 4.62 5.41 12.71
CA LYS A 131 3.46 5.92 11.98
C LYS A 131 2.83 4.87 11.06
N THR A 132 3.66 4.03 10.42
CA THR A 132 3.15 2.94 9.58
C THR A 132 2.40 1.91 10.42
N PHE A 133 2.97 1.52 11.55
CA PHE A 133 2.35 0.57 12.48
C PHE A 133 1.04 1.13 13.04
N ASP A 134 1.00 2.38 13.46
CA ASP A 134 -0.21 3.04 13.95
C ASP A 134 -1.34 3.06 12.91
N ILE A 135 -1.01 3.35 11.65
CA ILE A 135 -1.96 3.34 10.54
C ILE A 135 -2.52 1.93 10.33
N LEU A 136 -1.65 0.91 10.28
CA LEU A 136 -2.06 -0.47 10.07
C LEU A 136 -2.85 -1.03 11.26
N LYS A 137 -2.46 -0.69 12.49
CA LYS A 137 -3.13 -1.13 13.73
C LYS A 137 -4.56 -0.58 13.85
N LYS A 138 -4.81 0.62 13.34
CA LYS A 138 -6.14 1.25 13.35
C LYS A 138 -7.06 0.74 12.24
N ALA A 139 -6.54 0.02 11.25
CA ALA A 139 -7.33 -0.52 10.15
C ALA A 139 -8.23 -1.68 10.63
N LYS A 140 -9.49 -1.68 10.20
CA LYS A 140 -10.41 -2.81 10.39
C LYS A 140 -10.07 -3.97 9.46
N HIS A 141 -9.71 -3.65 8.21
CA HIS A 141 -9.30 -4.59 7.19
C HIS A 141 -8.00 -4.14 6.53
N ILE A 142 -7.06 -5.06 6.39
CA ILE A 142 -5.82 -4.84 5.65
C ILE A 142 -5.83 -5.80 4.46
N TYR A 143 -5.68 -5.24 3.28
CA TYR A 143 -5.61 -5.97 2.04
C TYR A 143 -4.22 -5.85 1.45
N LEU A 144 -3.66 -6.97 1.02
CA LEU A 144 -2.38 -7.04 0.37
C LEU A 144 -2.56 -7.23 -1.13
N ILE A 145 -1.81 -6.43 -1.89
CA ILE A 145 -1.61 -6.58 -3.33
C ILE A 145 -0.14 -6.94 -3.54
N ASP A 146 0.10 -8.20 -3.84
CA ASP A 146 1.42 -8.72 -4.18
C ASP A 146 1.57 -8.66 -5.70
N GLU A 147 2.62 -8.00 -6.18
CA GLU A 147 2.90 -7.86 -7.61
C GLU A 147 3.08 -9.23 -8.30
N SER A 148 3.49 -10.26 -7.57
CA SER A 148 3.61 -11.62 -8.11
C SER A 148 2.26 -12.29 -8.37
N ASP A 149 1.17 -11.80 -7.78
CA ASP A 149 -0.20 -12.27 -8.03
C ASP A 149 -0.92 -11.46 -9.13
N ILE A 150 -0.19 -10.64 -9.88
CA ILE A 150 -0.72 -9.88 -11.02
C ILE A 150 -0.40 -10.65 -12.31
N TYR A 151 -1.45 -11.09 -13.00
CA TYR A 151 -1.35 -11.82 -14.27
C TYR A 151 -2.37 -11.25 -15.27
N ASP A 152 -1.93 -11.09 -16.51
CA ASP A 152 -2.70 -10.44 -17.57
C ASP A 152 -3.30 -9.09 -17.15
N ASP A 153 -4.63 -8.98 -17.17
CA ASP A 153 -5.39 -7.81 -16.78
C ASP A 153 -5.97 -7.91 -15.36
N LYS A 154 -5.63 -8.95 -14.61
CA LYS A 154 -6.16 -9.23 -13.28
C LYS A 154 -5.10 -9.08 -12.20
N LEU A 155 -5.56 -8.71 -11.01
CA LEU A 155 -4.80 -8.78 -9.77
C LEU A 155 -5.63 -9.46 -8.71
N VAL A 156 -4.95 -10.18 -7.81
CA VAL A 156 -5.57 -10.79 -6.64
C VAL A 156 -5.24 -9.95 -5.42
N ILE A 157 -6.29 -9.50 -4.75
CA ILE A 157 -6.20 -8.82 -3.45
C ILE A 157 -6.53 -9.84 -2.37
N LYS A 158 -5.65 -9.93 -1.37
CA LYS A 158 -5.74 -10.90 -0.29
C LYS A 158 -5.90 -10.18 1.04
N GLU A 159 -6.89 -10.54 1.84
CA GLU A 159 -6.95 -10.06 3.22
C GLU A 159 -5.74 -10.59 4.02
N VAL A 160 -5.15 -9.73 4.84
CA VAL A 160 -3.99 -10.04 5.66
C VAL A 160 -4.17 -9.55 7.08
N PHE A 161 -3.48 -10.22 8.01
CA PHE A 161 -3.53 -9.92 9.43
C PHE A 161 -2.20 -9.36 9.90
N LEU A 162 -2.28 -8.25 10.63
CA LEU A 162 -1.14 -7.61 11.26
C LEU A 162 -0.65 -8.42 12.46
N SER A 163 0.65 -8.61 12.54
CA SER A 163 1.35 -9.09 13.73
C SER A 163 2.64 -8.29 13.90
N TYR A 164 3.06 -8.12 15.15
CA TYR A 164 4.26 -7.38 15.54
C TYR A 164 5.25 -8.36 16.16
N ILE A 165 6.50 -8.27 15.75
CA ILE A 165 7.63 -8.89 16.45
C ILE A 165 8.55 -7.76 16.86
N GLY A 166 8.75 -7.62 18.16
CA GLY A 166 9.77 -6.76 18.78
C GLY A 166 10.33 -7.47 20.01
N ASN A 167 11.50 -7.03 20.47
CA ASN A 167 12.03 -7.46 21.74
C ASN A 167 11.25 -6.73 22.85
N GLU A 168 10.70 -7.48 23.80
CA GLU A 168 10.16 -6.92 25.06
C GLU A 168 11.27 -6.29 25.91
#